data_AF-A0A7W1HFE9-F1
#
_entry.id   AF-A0A7W1HFE9-F1
#
_cell.length_a   1.000
_cell.length_b   1.000
_cell.length_c   1.000
_cell.angle_alpha   90.00
_cell.angle_beta   90.00
_cell.angle_gamma   90.00
#
_symmetry.space_group_name_H-M   'P 1'
#
loop_
_entity.id
_entity.type
_entity.pdbx_description
1 polymer ?
#
loop_
_entity_poly.entity_id
_entity_poly.type
_entity_poly.pdbx_seq_one_letter_code
_entity_poly.pdbx_strand_id
1 'polypeptide(L)'
;MYIYLLLVGLLLAVAPMNAKPYPIQFGIPECKVVGHIPSKDKDFATVNPYNRDTYVFTNEVDYYSDYQRSYYAVTCKKAGWDCMRHYEILANGCIPYFNNLHECPDDTMAFLPRKLITEAMNLKGVHFQNRKGQQVLYIDHKKFDRIRYFEILKELIEHTKRYLTTKKMAQYVLKTVNYKGSGKILFISGCTWPDYMRCLLLTGLKELFNNNVVDTPKIPHIYNSYPQNAIIGLYGKGMSYTRNVEDLPVDRNNIEKRIRNKEFDLIVYGSAHRGLDYLDLVQQIYDPSEIVYICGEDIHGCQFKNFHNLFLREFEGNR
;
A
#
# COMPACT_ATOMS: atom_id res chain seq x y z
N MET A 1 39.59 27.32 50.69
CA MET A 1 38.58 28.15 50.01
C MET A 1 38.30 27.49 48.68
N TYR A 2 37.20 26.74 48.59
CA TYR A 2 36.80 25.97 47.41
C TYR A 2 36.21 26.91 46.35
N ILE A 3 36.69 26.83 45.11
CA ILE A 3 35.96 27.37 43.95
C ILE A 3 35.85 26.24 42.92
N TYR A 4 34.66 25.64 42.91
CA TYR A 4 34.18 24.81 41.81
C TYR A 4 33.92 25.72 40.61
N LEU A 5 34.64 25.55 39.50
CA LEU A 5 34.23 26.09 38.22
C LEU A 5 33.30 25.07 37.55
N LEU A 6 32.01 25.42 37.53
CA LEU A 6 30.96 24.77 36.76
C LEU A 6 31.27 24.87 35.26
N LEU A 7 31.71 23.77 34.66
CA LEU A 7 31.61 23.56 33.21
C LEU A 7 30.15 23.23 32.90
N VAL A 8 29.36 24.29 32.66
CA VAL A 8 28.04 24.17 32.04
C VAL A 8 28.27 23.74 30.60
N GLY A 9 28.14 22.44 30.35
CA GLY A 9 28.05 21.91 29.00
C GLY A 9 26.83 22.53 28.32
N LEU A 10 27.08 23.41 27.36
CA LEU A 10 26.06 24.02 26.52
C LEU A 10 25.40 22.87 25.73
N LEU A 11 24.20 22.48 26.16
CA LEU A 11 23.26 21.69 25.38
C LEU A 11 23.00 22.43 24.08
N LEU A 12 23.70 22.05 23.00
CA LEU A 12 23.18 22.23 21.66
C LEU A 12 22.07 21.20 21.50
N ALA A 13 20.89 21.52 22.02
CA ALA A 13 19.66 20.93 21.57
C ALA A 13 19.50 21.35 20.10
N VAL A 14 20.09 20.56 19.20
CA VAL A 14 19.77 20.61 17.79
C VAL A 14 18.29 20.25 17.73
N ALA A 15 17.44 21.25 17.51
CA ALA A 15 16.03 21.00 17.23
C ALA A 15 16.00 19.99 16.08
N PRO A 16 15.33 18.83 16.21
CA PRO A 16 15.26 17.89 15.12
C PRO A 16 14.55 18.60 13.96
N MET A 17 15.29 18.89 12.88
CA MET A 17 14.66 19.15 11.59
C MET A 17 13.72 17.98 11.36
N ASN A 18 12.42 18.25 11.21
CA ASN A 18 11.46 17.23 10.83
C ASN A 18 11.97 16.59 9.54
N ALA A 19 12.46 15.35 9.61
CA ALA A 19 12.90 14.62 8.44
C ALA A 19 11.71 14.56 7.46
N LYS A 20 11.96 14.86 6.18
CA LYS A 20 10.92 14.74 5.15
C LYS A 20 10.45 13.27 5.15
N PRO A 21 9.13 13.00 5.25
CA PRO A 21 8.65 11.63 5.23
C PRO A 21 8.92 10.97 3.87
N TYR A 22 9.12 9.66 3.89
CA TYR A 22 9.30 8.84 2.71
C TYR A 22 7.94 8.48 2.10
N PRO A 23 7.78 8.50 0.77
CA PRO A 23 6.53 8.07 0.17
C PRO A 23 6.36 6.55 0.32
N ILE A 24 5.14 6.11 0.58
CA ILE A 24 4.73 4.70 0.51
C ILE A 24 3.39 4.62 -0.24
N GLN A 25 3.04 3.44 -0.69
CA GLN A 25 1.74 3.18 -1.29
C GLN A 25 1.34 1.73 -1.03
N PHE A 26 0.10 1.39 -1.36
CA PHE A 26 -0.34 0.00 -1.34
C PHE A 26 0.48 -0.87 -2.31
N GLY A 27 0.40 -2.17 -2.09
CA GLY A 27 0.88 -3.17 -3.03
C GLY A 27 -0.12 -4.31 -3.13
N ILE A 28 -0.14 -5.00 -4.27
CA ILE A 28 -0.94 -6.20 -4.46
C ILE A 28 -0.12 -7.45 -4.07
N PRO A 29 -0.69 -8.49 -3.44
CA PRO A 29 0.06 -9.72 -3.21
C PRO A 29 0.61 -10.28 -4.52
N GLU A 30 1.88 -10.71 -4.50
CA GLU A 30 2.59 -11.14 -5.72
C GLU A 30 1.86 -12.29 -6.43
N CYS A 31 1.21 -13.17 -5.66
CA CYS A 31 0.42 -14.30 -6.15
C CYS A 31 -0.88 -13.90 -6.89
N LYS A 32 -1.33 -12.65 -6.78
CA LYS A 32 -2.54 -12.13 -7.43
C LYS A 32 -2.26 -11.49 -8.79
N VAL A 33 -0.99 -11.32 -9.16
CA VAL A 33 -0.61 -10.74 -10.45
C VAL A 33 -0.65 -11.82 -11.53
N VAL A 34 -1.33 -11.55 -12.65
CA VAL A 34 -1.44 -12.49 -13.77
C VAL A 34 -0.06 -12.86 -14.34
N GLY A 35 0.13 -14.13 -14.65
CA GLY A 35 1.37 -14.64 -15.25
C GLY A 35 1.55 -14.25 -16.72
N HIS A 36 0.44 -14.04 -17.44
CA HIS A 36 0.40 -13.67 -18.85
C HIS A 36 -0.76 -12.71 -19.13
N ILE A 37 -0.74 -12.04 -20.28
CA ILE A 37 -1.81 -11.13 -20.69
C ILE A 37 -3.09 -11.94 -21.00
N PRO A 38 -4.20 -11.70 -20.30
CA PRO A 38 -5.47 -12.37 -20.60
C PRO A 38 -6.11 -11.85 -21.90
N SER A 39 -6.99 -12.66 -22.49
CA SER A 39 -7.77 -12.26 -23.67
C SER A 39 -8.74 -11.13 -23.33
N LYS A 40 -8.92 -10.21 -24.30
CA LYS A 40 -9.74 -9.00 -24.13
C LYS A 40 -10.95 -9.03 -25.07
N ASP A 41 -12.15 -8.97 -24.51
CA ASP A 41 -13.42 -8.96 -25.23
C ASP A 41 -14.38 -7.84 -24.78
N LYS A 42 -13.96 -7.00 -23.83
CA LYS A 42 -14.77 -5.92 -23.26
C LYS A 42 -13.99 -4.60 -23.22
N ASP A 43 -14.60 -3.51 -23.65
CA ASP A 43 -13.92 -2.21 -23.68
C ASP A 43 -13.55 -1.73 -22.27
N PHE A 44 -14.53 -1.75 -21.35
CA PHE A 44 -14.37 -1.30 -19.97
C PHE A 44 -14.96 -2.28 -18.96
N ALA A 45 -14.28 -2.43 -17.82
CA ALA A 45 -14.75 -3.21 -16.69
C ALA A 45 -16.09 -2.71 -16.15
N THR A 46 -16.87 -3.61 -15.54
CA THR A 46 -18.22 -3.37 -15.04
C THR A 46 -18.23 -2.33 -13.94
N VAL A 47 -17.32 -2.46 -12.96
CA VAL A 47 -17.27 -1.56 -11.81
C VAL A 47 -16.77 -0.19 -12.25
N ASN A 48 -17.65 0.81 -12.11
CA ASN A 48 -17.32 2.21 -12.28
C ASN A 48 -17.36 2.91 -10.91
N PRO A 49 -16.27 3.55 -10.44
CA PRO A 49 -16.24 4.26 -9.16
C PRO A 49 -17.33 5.30 -8.96
N TYR A 50 -17.79 5.93 -10.05
CA TYR A 50 -18.76 7.00 -10.04
C TYR A 50 -20.22 6.50 -9.99
N ASN A 51 -20.44 5.18 -10.11
CA ASN A 51 -21.77 4.59 -10.01
C ASN A 51 -21.76 3.36 -9.09
N ARG A 52 -22.33 3.50 -7.88
CA ARG A 52 -22.38 2.44 -6.88
C ARG A 52 -23.18 1.22 -7.32
N ASP A 53 -24.15 1.37 -8.22
CA ASP A 53 -24.98 0.26 -8.71
C ASP A 53 -24.17 -0.75 -9.52
N THR A 54 -22.99 -0.34 -10.01
CA THR A 54 -22.06 -1.22 -10.72
C THR A 54 -21.25 -2.15 -9.82
N TYR A 55 -21.34 -2.02 -8.49
CA TYR A 55 -20.58 -2.81 -7.51
C TYR A 55 -21.27 -4.16 -7.27
N VAL A 56 -21.43 -4.93 -8.34
CA VAL A 56 -22.26 -6.14 -8.39
C VAL A 56 -21.55 -7.41 -7.90
N PHE A 57 -20.22 -7.45 -7.96
CA PHE A 57 -19.45 -8.66 -7.64
C PHE A 57 -19.46 -8.98 -6.15
N THR A 58 -19.68 -10.25 -5.82
CA THR A 58 -19.72 -10.77 -4.44
C THR A 58 -18.51 -11.62 -4.08
N ASN A 59 -17.71 -12.04 -5.07
CA ASN A 59 -16.52 -12.84 -4.88
C ASN A 59 -15.35 -12.34 -5.76
N GLU A 60 -14.13 -12.63 -5.33
CA GLU A 60 -12.90 -12.13 -5.94
C GLU A 60 -12.68 -12.68 -7.36
N VAL A 61 -13.06 -13.94 -7.61
CA VAL A 61 -12.83 -14.61 -8.90
C VAL A 61 -13.60 -13.89 -10.01
N ASP A 62 -14.89 -13.62 -9.81
CA ASP A 62 -15.71 -12.92 -10.81
C ASP A 62 -15.27 -11.46 -10.99
N TYR A 63 -14.91 -10.80 -9.88
CA TYR A 63 -14.39 -9.44 -9.88
C TYR A 63 -13.10 -9.33 -10.71
N TYR A 64 -12.18 -10.29 -10.54
CA TYR A 64 -10.93 -10.34 -11.28
C TYR A 64 -11.14 -10.74 -12.75
N SER A 65 -12.01 -11.71 -13.01
CA SER A 65 -12.35 -12.15 -14.38
C SER A 65 -12.89 -10.98 -15.23
N ASP A 66 -13.69 -10.10 -14.65
CA ASP A 66 -14.17 -8.89 -15.34
C ASP A 66 -13.04 -7.94 -15.75
N TYR A 67 -12.03 -7.73 -14.89
CA TYR A 67 -10.83 -6.98 -15.26
C TYR A 67 -10.00 -7.71 -16.32
N GLN A 68 -9.80 -9.01 -16.18
CA GLN A 68 -9.01 -9.81 -17.12
C GLN A 68 -9.59 -9.74 -18.54
N ARG A 69 -10.91 -9.69 -18.68
CA ARG A 69 -11.61 -9.56 -19.96
C ARG A 69 -11.65 -8.14 -20.53
N SER A 70 -11.38 -7.13 -19.70
CA SER A 70 -11.52 -5.72 -20.06
C SER A 70 -10.23 -5.08 -20.54
N TYR A 71 -10.31 -4.22 -21.57
CA TYR A 71 -9.19 -3.40 -22.01
C TYR A 71 -8.84 -2.34 -20.95
N TYR A 72 -9.85 -1.60 -20.47
CA TYR A 72 -9.68 -0.57 -19.46
C TYR A 72 -10.61 -0.78 -18.27
N ALA A 73 -10.30 -0.12 -17.15
CA ALA A 73 -11.17 -0.06 -16.01
C ALA A 73 -11.13 1.34 -15.39
N VAL A 74 -12.30 1.94 -15.18
CA VAL A 74 -12.38 3.29 -14.62
C VAL A 74 -11.95 3.25 -13.14
N THR A 75 -11.10 4.18 -12.77
CA THR A 75 -10.68 4.39 -11.38
C THR A 75 -10.49 5.88 -11.10
N CYS A 76 -10.43 6.26 -9.83
CA CYS A 76 -10.33 7.65 -9.44
C CYS A 76 -9.79 7.80 -8.01
N LYS A 77 -9.46 9.04 -7.64
CA LYS A 77 -9.36 9.43 -6.24
C LYS A 77 -10.69 9.16 -5.53
N LYS A 78 -10.66 8.51 -4.38
CA LYS A 78 -11.82 8.40 -3.47
C LYS A 78 -11.61 9.33 -2.27
N ALA A 79 -11.45 8.76 -1.08
CA ALA A 79 -11.00 9.52 0.09
C ALA A 79 -9.53 9.94 -0.12
N GLY A 80 -8.66 8.98 -0.44
CA GLY A 80 -7.29 9.19 -0.92
C GLY A 80 -7.13 8.94 -2.43
N TRP A 81 -5.96 9.27 -2.96
CA TRP A 81 -5.54 8.89 -4.30
C TRP A 81 -5.18 7.42 -4.39
N ASP A 82 -4.50 6.88 -3.39
CA ASP A 82 -4.01 5.51 -3.33
C ASP A 82 -5.15 4.55 -2.96
N CYS A 83 -5.81 4.01 -3.99
CA CYS A 83 -6.94 3.10 -3.85
C CYS A 83 -6.53 1.68 -4.29
N MET A 84 -6.97 0.66 -3.55
CA MET A 84 -6.62 -0.73 -3.90
C MET A 84 -7.03 -1.14 -5.32
N ARG A 85 -8.13 -0.56 -5.83
CA ARG A 85 -8.60 -0.82 -7.19
C ARG A 85 -7.52 -0.61 -8.26
N HIS A 86 -6.64 0.37 -8.11
CA HIS A 86 -5.60 0.65 -9.10
C HIS A 86 -4.71 -0.58 -9.31
N TYR A 87 -4.34 -1.23 -8.21
CA TYR A 87 -3.50 -2.41 -8.18
C TYR A 87 -4.26 -3.65 -8.62
N GLU A 88 -5.55 -3.77 -8.28
CA GLU A 88 -6.40 -4.88 -8.72
C GLU A 88 -6.59 -4.87 -10.25
N ILE A 89 -6.76 -3.68 -10.84
CA ILE A 89 -6.83 -3.48 -12.29
C ILE A 89 -5.51 -3.92 -12.95
N LEU A 90 -4.38 -3.36 -12.49
CA LEU A 90 -3.06 -3.66 -13.03
C LEU A 90 -2.67 -5.14 -12.89
N ALA A 91 -2.92 -5.72 -11.72
CA ALA A 91 -2.62 -7.12 -11.41
C ALA A 91 -3.41 -8.10 -12.29
N ASN A 92 -4.60 -7.72 -12.76
CA ASN A 92 -5.43 -8.53 -13.65
C ASN A 92 -5.19 -8.27 -15.13
N GLY A 93 -4.09 -7.59 -15.47
CA GLY A 93 -3.73 -7.29 -16.85
C GLY A 93 -4.73 -6.35 -17.52
N CYS A 94 -5.34 -5.43 -16.79
CA CYS A 94 -6.21 -4.37 -17.30
C CYS A 94 -5.51 -3.01 -17.11
N ILE A 95 -5.84 -2.00 -17.94
CA ILE A 95 -5.24 -0.67 -17.82
C ILE A 95 -6.20 0.26 -17.04
N PRO A 96 -5.74 0.92 -15.96
CA PRO A 96 -6.57 1.85 -15.23
C PRO A 96 -6.82 3.12 -16.07
N TYR A 97 -8.07 3.58 -16.07
CA TYR A 97 -8.49 4.83 -16.71
C TYR A 97 -8.88 5.84 -15.64
N PHE A 98 -8.14 6.93 -15.55
CA PHE A 98 -8.30 8.03 -14.59
C PHE A 98 -8.80 9.29 -15.29
N ASN A 99 -9.75 9.98 -14.68
CA ASN A 99 -10.20 11.27 -15.19
C ASN A 99 -9.23 12.42 -14.86
N ASN A 100 -8.50 12.32 -13.74
CA ASN A 100 -7.72 13.43 -13.19
C ASN A 100 -6.35 13.00 -12.63
N LEU A 101 -5.70 11.98 -13.22
CA LEU A 101 -4.42 11.46 -12.72
C LEU A 101 -3.32 12.54 -12.60
N HIS A 102 -3.38 13.58 -13.43
CA HIS A 102 -2.45 14.70 -13.45
C HIS A 102 -2.55 15.63 -12.22
N GLU A 103 -3.66 15.58 -11.48
CA GLU A 103 -3.85 16.34 -10.23
C GLU A 103 -3.26 15.62 -9.01
N CYS A 104 -2.79 14.38 -9.19
CA CYS A 104 -2.25 13.58 -8.11
C CYS A 104 -0.79 14.00 -7.83
N PRO A 105 -0.43 14.31 -6.57
CA PRO A 105 0.92 14.74 -6.23
C PRO A 105 1.98 13.70 -6.58
N ASP A 106 3.18 14.15 -6.94
CA ASP A 106 4.28 13.28 -7.38
C ASP A 106 4.74 12.31 -6.27
N ASP A 107 4.72 12.75 -5.01
CA ASP A 107 5.09 11.94 -3.85
C ASP A 107 3.95 10.99 -3.40
N THR A 108 2.72 11.18 -3.90
CA THR A 108 1.59 10.25 -3.67
C THR A 108 1.59 9.17 -4.74
N MET A 109 1.39 7.90 -4.40
CA MET A 109 1.53 6.79 -5.36
C MET A 109 2.81 6.90 -6.22
N ALA A 110 3.93 7.23 -5.59
CA ALA A 110 5.20 7.60 -6.25
C ALA A 110 5.75 6.52 -7.21
N PHE A 111 5.37 5.25 -7.01
CA PHE A 111 5.78 4.13 -7.85
C PHE A 111 4.80 3.81 -8.98
N LEU A 112 3.63 4.46 -9.03
CA LEU A 112 2.65 4.21 -10.10
C LEU A 112 3.22 4.70 -11.45
N PRO A 113 3.16 3.89 -12.54
CA PRO A 113 3.72 4.25 -13.84
C PRO A 113 2.81 5.23 -14.60
N ARG A 114 2.65 6.46 -14.05
CA ARG A 114 1.71 7.49 -14.52
C ARG A 114 1.85 7.79 -16.01
N LYS A 115 3.08 7.91 -16.50
CA LYS A 115 3.34 8.22 -17.92
C LYS A 115 2.77 7.15 -18.86
N LEU A 116 2.99 5.87 -18.55
CA LEU A 116 2.45 4.75 -19.34
C LEU A 116 0.92 4.69 -19.28
N ILE A 117 0.36 4.91 -18.08
CA ILE A 117 -1.10 4.95 -17.90
C ILE A 117 -1.70 6.11 -18.71
N THR A 118 -1.12 7.31 -18.63
CA THR A 118 -1.56 8.48 -19.40
C THR A 118 -1.44 8.27 -20.90
N GLU A 119 -0.36 7.64 -21.37
CA GLU A 119 -0.22 7.28 -22.78
C GLU A 119 -1.36 6.35 -23.22
N ALA A 120 -1.62 5.27 -22.47
CA ALA A 120 -2.68 4.32 -22.78
C ALA A 120 -4.07 4.98 -22.84
N MET A 121 -4.39 5.85 -21.88
CA MET A 121 -5.66 6.59 -21.86
C MET A 121 -5.88 7.49 -23.08
N ASN A 122 -4.79 7.91 -23.74
CA ASN A 122 -4.81 8.81 -24.90
C ASN A 122 -4.56 8.08 -26.23
N LEU A 123 -4.54 6.73 -26.23
CA LEU A 123 -4.43 5.98 -27.48
C LEU A 123 -5.60 6.31 -28.41
N LYS A 124 -5.30 6.35 -29.70
CA LYS A 124 -6.30 6.62 -30.74
C LYS A 124 -7.46 5.62 -30.61
N GLY A 125 -8.70 6.09 -30.79
CA GLY A 125 -9.89 5.27 -30.67
C GLY A 125 -10.40 5.06 -29.24
N VAL A 126 -9.64 5.43 -28.21
CA VAL A 126 -10.14 5.47 -26.82
C VAL A 126 -10.95 6.76 -26.64
N HIS A 127 -12.21 6.64 -26.25
CA HIS A 127 -13.10 7.78 -26.09
C HIS A 127 -13.65 7.87 -24.67
N PHE A 128 -13.54 9.07 -24.09
CA PHE A 128 -14.24 9.49 -22.89
C PHE A 128 -15.08 10.72 -23.22
N GLN A 129 -16.39 10.64 -22.99
CA GLN A 129 -17.28 11.77 -23.12
C GLN A 129 -18.15 11.88 -21.87
N ASN A 130 -18.21 13.06 -21.28
CA ASN A 130 -19.22 13.37 -20.28
C ASN A 130 -20.40 14.06 -20.99
N ARG A 131 -21.50 13.33 -21.21
CA ARG A 131 -22.69 13.86 -21.90
C ARG A 131 -23.87 13.88 -20.94
N LYS A 132 -24.38 15.07 -20.61
CA LYS A 132 -25.54 15.26 -19.71
C LYS A 132 -25.38 14.54 -18.36
N GLY A 133 -24.17 14.53 -17.79
CA GLY A 133 -23.89 13.85 -16.52
C GLY A 133 -23.69 12.34 -16.62
N GLN A 134 -23.73 11.76 -17.84
CA GLN A 134 -23.39 10.36 -18.09
C GLN A 134 -21.99 10.27 -18.71
N GLN A 135 -21.10 9.54 -18.05
CA GLN A 135 -19.79 9.20 -18.59
C GLN A 135 -19.95 8.06 -19.61
N VAL A 136 -19.72 8.36 -20.88
CA VAL A 136 -19.68 7.38 -21.97
C VAL A 136 -18.23 7.06 -22.27
N LEU A 137 -17.86 5.80 -22.04
CA LEU A 137 -16.53 5.25 -22.26
C LEU A 137 -16.66 4.09 -23.25
N TYR A 138 -15.92 4.16 -24.37
CA TYR A 138 -15.89 3.08 -25.36
C TYR A 138 -14.61 3.14 -26.19
N ILE A 139 -14.34 2.06 -26.93
CA ILE A 139 -13.23 1.95 -27.86
C ILE A 139 -13.77 1.86 -29.29
N ASP A 140 -13.39 2.79 -30.15
CA ASP A 140 -13.55 2.66 -31.60
C ASP A 140 -12.48 1.69 -32.13
N HIS A 141 -12.82 0.39 -32.14
CA HIS A 141 -11.92 -0.69 -32.56
C HIS A 141 -11.40 -0.55 -34.00
N LYS A 142 -12.03 0.27 -34.86
CA LYS A 142 -11.51 0.55 -36.21
C LYS A 142 -10.30 1.48 -36.20
N LYS A 143 -10.16 2.29 -35.15
CA LYS A 143 -9.07 3.26 -34.97
C LYS A 143 -8.14 2.90 -33.83
N PHE A 144 -8.52 1.93 -33.01
CA PHE A 144 -7.80 1.56 -31.81
C PHE A 144 -6.42 1.02 -32.12
N ASP A 145 -5.39 1.65 -31.57
CA ASP A 145 -4.03 1.16 -31.66
C ASP A 145 -3.84 -0.05 -30.72
N ARG A 146 -4.34 -1.20 -31.18
CA ARG A 146 -4.34 -2.43 -30.42
C ARG A 146 -2.94 -2.97 -30.17
N ILE A 147 -2.01 -2.74 -31.10
CA ILE A 147 -0.61 -3.16 -30.96
C ILE A 147 0.01 -2.37 -29.80
N ARG A 148 -0.07 -1.03 -29.84
CA ARG A 148 0.50 -0.21 -28.78
C ARG A 148 -0.16 -0.44 -27.43
N TYR A 149 -1.48 -0.68 -27.39
CA TYR A 149 -2.17 -1.07 -26.17
C TYR A 149 -1.53 -2.29 -25.51
N PHE A 150 -1.28 -3.37 -26.27
CA PHE A 150 -0.72 -4.60 -25.71
C PHE A 150 0.76 -4.46 -25.32
N GLU A 151 1.52 -3.60 -25.99
CA GLU A 151 2.87 -3.22 -25.56
C GLU A 151 2.84 -2.53 -24.20
N ILE A 152 2.03 -1.48 -24.05
CA ILE A 152 1.89 -0.75 -22.78
C ILE A 152 1.38 -1.70 -21.69
N LEU A 153 0.39 -2.54 -21.99
CA LEU A 153 -0.14 -3.48 -21.01
C LEU A 153 0.94 -4.46 -20.51
N LYS A 154 1.80 -4.96 -21.42
CA LYS A 154 2.95 -5.79 -21.05
C LYS A 154 3.90 -5.03 -20.11
N GLU A 155 4.25 -3.79 -20.46
CA GLU A 155 5.11 -2.94 -19.63
C GLU A 155 4.50 -2.69 -18.25
N LEU A 156 3.19 -2.44 -18.17
CA LEU A 156 2.46 -2.23 -16.92
C LEU A 156 2.43 -3.47 -16.02
N ILE A 157 2.22 -4.66 -16.58
CA ILE A 157 2.27 -5.92 -15.81
C ILE A 157 3.68 -6.15 -15.25
N GLU A 158 4.71 -5.95 -16.08
CA GLU A 158 6.10 -6.12 -15.63
C GLU A 158 6.51 -5.07 -14.58
N HIS A 159 6.04 -3.83 -14.73
CA HIS A 159 6.21 -2.79 -13.72
C HIS A 159 5.50 -3.16 -12.41
N THR A 160 4.28 -3.71 -12.50
CA THR A 160 3.50 -4.16 -11.34
C THR A 160 4.26 -5.22 -10.55
N LYS A 161 4.79 -6.26 -11.22
CA LYS A 161 5.62 -7.29 -10.58
C LYS A 161 6.90 -6.71 -9.97
N ARG A 162 7.51 -5.73 -10.64
CA ARG A 162 8.81 -5.16 -10.23
C ARG A 162 8.72 -4.20 -9.06
N TYR A 163 7.62 -3.46 -8.93
CA TYR A 163 7.50 -2.37 -7.96
C TYR A 163 6.24 -2.39 -7.12
N LEU A 164 5.11 -2.87 -7.63
CA LEU A 164 3.79 -2.62 -7.02
C LEU A 164 3.23 -3.82 -6.23
N THR A 165 4.06 -4.80 -5.89
CA THR A 165 3.63 -5.92 -5.03
C THR A 165 3.85 -5.62 -3.56
N THR A 166 3.12 -6.31 -2.68
CA THR A 166 3.31 -6.27 -1.21
C THR A 166 4.77 -6.50 -0.83
N LYS A 167 5.37 -7.56 -1.39
CA LYS A 167 6.79 -7.89 -1.23
C LYS A 167 7.70 -6.75 -1.63
N LYS A 168 7.45 -6.10 -2.76
CA LYS A 168 8.26 -4.98 -3.26
C LYS A 168 8.13 -3.73 -2.42
N MET A 169 6.93 -3.43 -1.92
CA MET A 169 6.73 -2.33 -0.97
C MET A 169 7.43 -2.58 0.36
N ALA A 170 7.39 -3.80 0.90
CA ALA A 170 8.16 -4.17 2.09
C ALA A 170 9.68 -4.07 1.85
N GLN A 171 10.19 -4.56 0.70
CA GLN A 171 11.60 -4.41 0.32
C GLN A 171 12.02 -2.95 0.24
N TYR A 172 11.17 -2.09 -0.30
CA TYR A 172 11.41 -0.65 -0.37
C TYR A 172 11.52 -0.02 1.03
N VAL A 173 10.58 -0.32 1.94
CA VAL A 173 10.63 0.19 3.33
C VAL A 173 11.93 -0.20 4.01
N LEU A 174 12.29 -1.49 3.95
CA LEU A 174 13.50 -2.02 4.59
C LEU A 174 14.78 -1.40 4.00
N LYS A 175 14.85 -1.28 2.67
CA LYS A 175 15.97 -0.64 1.98
C LYS A 175 16.12 0.83 2.36
N THR A 176 15.00 1.54 2.47
CA THR A 176 14.97 2.98 2.79
C THR A 176 15.53 3.27 4.17
N VAL A 177 15.26 2.40 5.15
CA VAL A 177 15.82 2.51 6.51
C VAL A 177 17.16 1.78 6.67
N ASN A 178 17.78 1.37 5.55
CA ASN A 178 19.06 0.65 5.52
C ASN A 178 19.08 -0.62 6.40
N TYR A 179 17.93 -1.30 6.51
CA TYR A 179 17.84 -2.57 7.22
C TYR A 179 18.60 -3.65 6.44
N LYS A 180 19.65 -4.20 7.08
CA LYS A 180 20.49 -5.28 6.54
C LYS A 180 20.36 -6.59 7.34
N GLY A 181 19.53 -6.58 8.37
CA GLY A 181 19.36 -7.73 9.25
C GLY A 181 18.59 -8.86 8.59
N SER A 182 18.68 -10.03 9.20
CA SER A 182 17.82 -11.18 8.92
C SER A 182 17.07 -11.66 10.17
N GLY A 183 17.17 -10.91 11.28
CA GLY A 183 16.54 -11.23 12.55
C GLY A 183 15.07 -10.86 12.58
N LYS A 184 14.54 -10.71 13.79
CA LYS A 184 13.10 -10.58 13.99
C LYS A 184 12.63 -9.15 13.80
N ILE A 185 11.46 -8.99 13.21
CA ILE A 185 10.78 -7.70 13.06
C ILE A 185 9.55 -7.73 13.96
N LEU A 186 9.41 -6.76 14.86
CA LEU A 186 8.16 -6.56 15.61
C LEU A 186 7.27 -5.62 14.83
N PHE A 187 6.08 -6.08 14.44
CA PHE A 187 5.06 -5.29 13.77
C PHE A 187 3.94 -4.97 14.77
N ILE A 188 3.84 -3.72 15.20
CA ILE A 188 2.88 -3.27 16.21
C ILE A 188 1.67 -2.64 15.52
N SER A 189 0.48 -2.99 15.98
CA SER A 189 -0.78 -2.36 15.55
C SER A 189 -1.78 -2.29 16.68
N GLY A 190 -2.17 -1.11 17.16
CA GLY A 190 -3.21 -1.02 18.21
C GLY A 190 -4.63 -1.37 17.74
N CYS A 191 -4.83 -1.76 16.48
CA CYS A 191 -6.13 -2.18 15.93
C CYS A 191 -5.97 -3.37 14.96
N THR A 192 -7.01 -4.21 14.86
CA THR A 192 -7.02 -5.40 13.97
C THR A 192 -8.06 -5.34 12.85
N TRP A 193 -8.93 -4.33 12.83
CA TRP A 193 -9.91 -4.10 11.76
C TRP A 193 -9.23 -3.81 10.42
N PRO A 194 -9.78 -4.19 9.26
CA PRO A 194 -9.15 -3.96 7.95
C PRO A 194 -8.59 -2.55 7.75
N ASP A 195 -7.33 -2.50 7.34
CA ASP A 195 -6.62 -1.29 6.94
C ASP A 195 -5.66 -1.68 5.83
N TYR A 196 -5.87 -1.20 4.61
CA TYR A 196 -5.09 -1.66 3.46
C TYR A 196 -3.59 -1.41 3.64
N MET A 197 -3.17 -0.22 4.09
CA MET A 197 -1.75 0.10 4.18
C MET A 197 -1.05 -0.86 5.13
N ARG A 198 -1.61 -1.00 6.33
CA ARG A 198 -1.06 -1.87 7.35
C ARG A 198 -1.09 -3.34 6.94
N CYS A 199 -2.22 -3.83 6.44
CA CYS A 199 -2.39 -5.24 6.11
C CYS A 199 -1.48 -5.65 4.95
N LEU A 200 -1.37 -4.83 3.90
CA LEU A 200 -0.56 -5.12 2.73
C LEU A 200 0.93 -5.02 3.03
N LEU A 201 1.36 -4.05 3.86
CA LEU A 201 2.75 -4.00 4.32
C LEU A 201 3.10 -5.22 5.19
N LEU A 202 2.23 -5.61 6.12
CA LEU A 202 2.44 -6.80 6.94
C LEU A 202 2.51 -8.06 6.07
N THR A 203 1.64 -8.21 5.07
CA THR A 203 1.72 -9.30 4.08
C THR A 203 3.09 -9.31 3.39
N GLY A 204 3.59 -8.17 2.92
CA GLY A 204 4.89 -8.06 2.27
C GLY A 204 6.07 -8.43 3.18
N LEU A 205 6.03 -8.01 4.45
CA LEU A 205 7.05 -8.40 5.44
C LEU A 205 7.00 -9.91 5.72
N LYS A 206 5.81 -10.49 5.84
CA LYS A 206 5.63 -11.94 6.05
C LYS A 206 6.10 -12.75 4.84
N GLU A 207 5.89 -12.28 3.61
CA GLU A 207 6.42 -12.91 2.39
C GLU A 207 7.97 -12.94 2.35
N LEU A 208 8.62 -11.99 3.03
CA LEU A 208 10.08 -11.88 3.06
C LEU A 208 10.72 -12.64 4.24
N PHE A 209 10.08 -12.62 5.41
CA PHE A 209 10.69 -13.07 6.68
C PHE A 209 9.88 -14.16 7.39
N ASN A 210 8.72 -14.57 6.87
CA ASN A 210 7.86 -15.59 7.46
C ASN A 210 7.59 -15.35 8.97
N ASN A 211 7.88 -16.33 9.82
CA ASN A 211 7.68 -16.30 11.26
C ASN A 211 8.66 -15.38 12.03
N ASN A 212 9.68 -14.81 11.36
CA ASN A 212 10.52 -13.77 11.95
C ASN A 212 9.81 -12.42 12.05
N VAL A 213 8.66 -12.24 11.39
CA VAL A 213 7.79 -11.08 11.65
C VAL A 213 6.81 -11.45 12.76
N VAL A 214 6.85 -10.73 13.87
CA VAL A 214 5.92 -10.86 14.99
C VAL A 214 4.92 -9.72 14.94
N ASP A 215 3.69 -10.00 14.52
CA ASP A 215 2.59 -9.02 14.55
C ASP A 215 1.86 -9.08 15.90
N THR A 216 1.76 -7.94 16.58
CA THR A 216 1.08 -7.82 17.88
C THR A 216 0.08 -6.67 17.89
N PRO A 217 -1.21 -6.94 18.22
CA PRO A 217 -1.83 -8.25 18.24
C PRO A 217 -1.87 -8.86 16.82
N LYS A 218 -2.15 -10.16 16.72
CA LYS A 218 -2.27 -10.84 15.43
C LYS A 218 -3.35 -10.16 14.58
N ILE A 219 -3.05 -9.87 13.31
CA ILE A 219 -4.05 -9.36 12.35
C ILE A 219 -4.69 -10.55 11.63
N PRO A 220 -5.86 -11.05 12.07
CA PRO A 220 -6.28 -12.41 11.72
C PRO A 220 -6.62 -12.60 10.24
N HIS A 221 -7.20 -11.59 9.60
CA HIS A 221 -7.80 -11.73 8.27
C HIS A 221 -6.79 -11.86 7.11
N ILE A 222 -5.51 -11.52 7.31
CA ILE A 222 -4.48 -11.74 6.29
C ILE A 222 -4.03 -13.21 6.21
N TYR A 223 -4.29 -14.00 7.24
CA TYR A 223 -3.84 -15.39 7.35
C TYR A 223 -4.82 -16.36 6.69
N ASN A 224 -4.31 -17.41 6.05
CA ASN A 224 -5.09 -18.42 5.32
C ASN A 224 -6.03 -19.24 6.23
N SER A 225 -5.81 -19.23 7.54
CA SER A 225 -6.68 -19.83 8.56
C SER A 225 -7.94 -19.02 8.87
N TYR A 226 -8.03 -17.77 8.40
CA TYR A 226 -9.17 -16.90 8.69
C TYR A 226 -10.48 -17.46 8.10
N PRO A 227 -11.58 -17.55 8.86
CA PRO A 227 -12.81 -18.22 8.40
C PRO A 227 -13.38 -17.61 7.11
N GLN A 228 -13.63 -18.44 6.09
CA GLN A 228 -14.08 -17.98 4.77
C GLN A 228 -15.41 -17.21 4.84
N ASN A 229 -16.33 -17.65 5.70
CA ASN A 229 -17.63 -17.03 5.92
C ASN A 229 -17.54 -15.64 6.59
N ALA A 230 -16.44 -15.33 7.28
CA ALA A 230 -16.24 -14.04 7.93
C ALA A 230 -15.73 -12.95 6.96
N ILE A 231 -15.13 -13.35 5.83
CA ILE A 231 -14.52 -12.44 4.84
C ILE A 231 -15.55 -11.48 4.24
N ILE A 232 -16.77 -11.95 3.99
CA ILE A 232 -17.81 -11.17 3.32
C ILE A 232 -18.22 -9.91 4.11
N GLY A 233 -18.04 -9.93 5.43
CA GLY A 233 -18.31 -8.80 6.31
C GLY A 233 -17.19 -7.75 6.35
N LEU A 234 -16.03 -8.03 5.75
CA LEU A 234 -14.92 -7.10 5.70
C LEU A 234 -15.12 -6.05 4.60
N TYR A 235 -14.46 -4.90 4.75
CA TYR A 235 -14.47 -3.86 3.73
C TYR A 235 -14.01 -4.42 2.38
N GLY A 236 -14.70 -4.04 1.30
CA GLY A 236 -14.41 -4.57 -0.04
C GLY A 236 -14.63 -6.07 -0.17
N LYS A 237 -15.45 -6.68 0.71
CA LYS A 237 -15.70 -8.12 0.76
C LYS A 237 -14.41 -8.95 0.90
N GLY A 238 -13.38 -8.35 1.53
CA GLY A 238 -12.08 -8.97 1.76
C GLY A 238 -11.26 -9.30 0.49
N MET A 239 -11.68 -8.82 -0.68
CA MET A 239 -10.97 -9.07 -1.94
C MET A 239 -9.55 -8.52 -1.87
N SER A 240 -8.59 -9.25 -2.40
CA SER A 240 -7.19 -8.90 -2.63
C SER A 240 -6.28 -8.88 -1.40
N TYR A 241 -6.78 -8.67 -0.17
CA TYR A 241 -5.92 -8.51 1.03
C TYR A 241 -6.10 -9.58 2.11
N THR A 242 -7.03 -10.52 1.95
CA THR A 242 -7.30 -11.56 2.95
C THR A 242 -6.67 -12.89 2.57
N ARG A 243 -6.34 -13.71 3.57
CA ARG A 243 -5.85 -15.09 3.40
C ARG A 243 -4.63 -15.27 2.49
N ASN A 244 -3.80 -14.24 2.37
CA ASN A 244 -2.58 -14.24 1.54
C ASN A 244 -1.33 -14.74 2.29
N VAL A 245 -1.40 -14.91 3.60
CA VAL A 245 -0.26 -15.29 4.46
C VAL A 245 -0.50 -16.66 5.07
N GLU A 246 0.52 -17.51 5.09
CA GLU A 246 0.46 -18.80 5.80
C GLU A 246 0.42 -18.58 7.32
N ASP A 247 -0.50 -19.26 8.01
CA ASP A 247 -0.64 -19.14 9.47
C ASP A 247 0.39 -19.98 10.24
N LEU A 248 1.64 -19.54 10.23
CA LEU A 248 2.72 -20.19 10.97
C LEU A 248 2.67 -19.84 12.47
N PRO A 249 3.08 -20.77 13.36
CA PRO A 249 3.23 -20.49 14.79
C PRO A 249 4.22 -19.35 15.03
N VAL A 250 3.76 -18.32 15.74
CA VAL A 250 4.56 -17.15 16.13
C VAL A 250 4.23 -16.80 17.58
N ASP A 251 5.25 -16.76 18.44
CA ASP A 251 5.09 -16.32 19.82
C ASP A 251 4.77 -14.82 19.86
N ARG A 252 3.66 -14.46 20.51
CA ARG A 252 3.18 -13.09 20.71
C ARG A 252 3.02 -12.73 22.18
N ASN A 253 3.55 -13.57 23.07
CA ASN A 253 3.48 -13.35 24.51
C ASN A 253 4.66 -12.49 24.99
N ASN A 254 4.51 -11.90 26.18
CA ASN A 254 5.56 -11.20 26.90
C ASN A 254 6.30 -10.13 26.06
N ILE A 255 5.58 -9.44 25.17
CA ILE A 255 6.17 -8.49 24.20
C ILE A 255 7.06 -7.45 24.89
N GLU A 256 6.64 -6.88 26.02
CA GLU A 256 7.48 -5.92 26.77
C GLU A 256 8.84 -6.49 27.18
N LYS A 257 8.88 -7.74 27.68
CA LYS A 257 10.13 -8.40 28.05
C LYS A 257 11.02 -8.62 26.82
N ARG A 258 10.42 -8.99 25.69
CA ARG A 258 11.13 -9.23 24.43
C ARG A 258 11.68 -7.94 23.83
N ILE A 259 10.94 -6.84 23.95
CA ILE A 259 11.40 -5.48 23.61
C ILE A 259 12.60 -5.12 24.49
N ARG A 260 12.50 -5.25 25.83
CA ARG A 260 13.61 -4.96 26.78
C ARG A 260 14.85 -5.80 26.51
N ASN A 261 14.67 -7.04 26.06
CA ASN A 261 15.77 -7.94 25.72
C ASN A 261 16.38 -7.69 24.32
N LYS A 262 15.93 -6.65 23.59
CA LYS A 262 16.41 -6.35 22.21
C LYS A 262 16.29 -7.57 21.27
N GLU A 263 15.20 -8.32 21.38
CA GLU A 263 15.00 -9.53 20.55
C GLU A 263 14.68 -9.21 19.07
N PHE A 264 14.25 -7.98 18.78
CA PHE A 264 13.88 -7.54 17.45
C PHE A 264 15.00 -6.66 16.88
N ASP A 265 15.27 -6.80 15.58
CA ASP A 265 16.23 -5.93 14.88
C ASP A 265 15.54 -4.65 14.36
N LEU A 266 14.21 -4.70 14.21
CA LEU A 266 13.41 -3.60 13.67
C LEU A 266 12.03 -3.59 14.31
N ILE A 267 11.56 -2.40 14.67
CA ILE A 267 10.19 -2.17 15.15
C ILE A 267 9.42 -1.40 14.09
N VAL A 268 8.26 -1.92 13.68
CA VAL A 268 7.39 -1.30 12.68
C VAL A 268 6.04 -1.00 13.31
N TYR A 269 5.72 0.28 13.45
CA TYR A 269 4.36 0.74 13.76
C TYR A 269 3.53 0.77 12.49
N GLY A 270 2.69 -0.25 12.32
CA GLY A 270 1.88 -0.43 11.12
C GLY A 270 0.83 0.65 10.89
N SER A 271 0.54 1.47 11.90
CA SER A 271 -0.23 2.70 11.78
C SER A 271 0.22 3.70 12.84
N ALA A 272 0.58 4.90 12.41
CA ALA A 272 0.89 6.02 13.30
C ALA A 272 -0.34 6.61 14.02
N HIS A 273 -1.56 6.17 13.65
CA HIS A 273 -2.82 6.70 14.15
C HIS A 273 -3.62 5.71 14.99
N ARG A 274 -3.45 4.41 14.73
CA ARG A 274 -4.32 3.35 15.26
C ARG A 274 -3.58 2.55 16.32
N GLY A 275 -2.99 3.30 17.26
CA GLY A 275 -2.28 2.81 18.44
C GLY A 275 -0.77 2.64 18.24
N LEU A 276 -0.02 3.20 19.19
CA LEU A 276 1.44 3.16 19.28
C LEU A 276 1.81 2.39 20.56
N ASP A 277 1.33 1.16 20.69
CA ASP A 277 1.57 0.35 21.89
C ASP A 277 3.08 0.21 22.14
N TYR A 278 3.45 0.25 23.42
CA TYR A 278 4.84 0.18 23.88
C TYR A 278 5.75 1.33 23.41
N LEU A 279 5.25 2.43 22.84
CA LEU A 279 6.07 3.49 22.26
C LEU A 279 7.15 4.03 23.21
N ASP A 280 6.77 4.39 24.44
CA ASP A 280 7.72 4.91 25.43
C ASP A 280 8.83 3.91 25.72
N LEU A 281 8.49 2.62 25.83
CA LEU A 281 9.45 1.55 26.07
C LEU A 281 10.36 1.33 24.84
N VAL A 282 9.78 1.32 23.65
CA VAL A 282 10.53 1.15 22.39
C VAL A 282 11.51 2.30 22.21
N GLN A 283 11.09 3.55 22.42
CA GLN A 283 11.94 4.73 22.30
C GLN A 283 13.05 4.81 23.36
N GLN A 284 12.88 4.13 24.51
CA GLN A 284 13.94 4.02 25.52
C GLN A 284 15.00 2.97 25.18
N ILE A 285 14.65 1.95 24.39
CA ILE A 285 15.49 0.76 24.17
C ILE A 285 16.10 0.73 22.76
N TYR A 286 15.38 1.22 21.75
CA TYR A 286 15.75 1.13 20.35
C TYR A 286 16.24 2.47 19.82
N ASP A 287 17.22 2.43 18.93
CA ASP A 287 17.69 3.62 18.23
C ASP A 287 16.60 4.10 17.26
N PRO A 288 16.44 5.43 17.06
CA PRO A 288 15.43 5.95 16.15
C PRO A 288 15.52 5.39 14.71
N SER A 289 16.70 4.97 14.26
CA SER A 289 16.90 4.32 12.96
C SER A 289 16.32 2.91 12.87
N GLU A 290 16.07 2.25 14.01
CA GLU A 290 15.49 0.90 14.10
C GLU A 290 13.96 0.91 14.22
N ILE A 291 13.34 2.10 14.18
CA ILE A 291 11.90 2.27 14.35
C ILE A 291 11.31 2.86 13.08
N VAL A 292 10.26 2.22 12.55
CA VAL A 292 9.52 2.63 11.36
C VAL A 292 8.10 3.01 11.74
N TYR A 293 7.61 4.12 11.20
CA TYR A 293 6.24 4.61 11.39
C TYR A 293 5.52 4.71 10.05
N ILE A 294 4.32 4.15 9.97
CA ILE A 294 3.51 4.16 8.75
C ILE A 294 2.27 5.06 8.95
N CYS A 295 2.16 6.11 8.16
CA CYS A 295 0.94 6.90 8.02
C CYS A 295 0.20 6.47 6.75
N GLY A 296 -0.88 5.71 6.94
CA GLY A 296 -1.76 5.20 5.88
C GLY A 296 -3.07 5.97 5.71
N GLU A 297 -3.18 7.21 6.21
CA GLU A 297 -4.44 7.97 6.18
C GLU A 297 -4.73 8.60 4.80
N ASP A 298 -6.02 8.81 4.50
CA ASP A 298 -6.50 9.30 3.20
C ASP A 298 -6.36 10.83 3.03
N ILE A 299 -6.45 11.58 4.14
CA ILE A 299 -6.45 13.04 4.17
C ILE A 299 -5.38 13.48 5.18
N HIS A 300 -4.60 14.51 4.85
CA HIS A 300 -3.45 14.89 5.66
C HIS A 300 -3.64 16.22 6.39
N GLY A 301 -3.50 16.13 7.72
CA GLY A 301 -3.34 17.23 8.68
C GLY A 301 -2.59 16.72 9.92
N CYS A 302 -1.86 15.63 9.76
CA CYS A 302 -1.25 14.86 10.83
C CYS A 302 0.02 15.56 11.32
N GLN A 303 0.10 15.87 12.61
CA GLN A 303 1.31 16.44 13.20
C GLN A 303 2.13 15.32 13.82
N PHE A 304 3.15 14.86 13.09
CA PHE A 304 4.14 13.93 13.63
C PHE A 304 5.37 14.71 14.05
N LYS A 305 5.61 14.80 15.36
CA LYS A 305 6.87 15.31 15.89
C LYS A 305 7.75 14.12 16.24
N ASN A 306 9.01 14.18 15.84
CA ASN A 306 10.07 13.24 16.26
C ASN A 306 9.97 11.80 15.71
N PHE A 307 9.27 11.55 14.61
CA PHE A 307 9.33 10.26 13.92
C PHE A 307 10.44 10.27 12.87
N HIS A 308 11.51 9.51 13.13
CA HIS A 308 12.70 9.49 12.28
C HIS A 308 12.44 8.84 10.92
N ASN A 309 11.97 7.58 10.91
CA ASN A 309 11.60 6.88 9.67
C ASN A 309 10.08 6.88 9.48
N LEU A 310 9.52 8.02 9.09
CA LEU A 310 8.11 8.15 8.76
C LEU A 310 7.87 7.87 7.27
N PHE A 311 6.96 6.92 6.99
CA PHE A 311 6.44 6.68 5.66
C PHE A 311 5.02 7.22 5.54
N LEU A 312 4.75 7.93 4.45
CA LEU A 312 3.51 8.66 4.22
C LEU A 312 2.87 8.20 2.92
N ARG A 313 1.60 7.82 2.98
CA ARG A 313 0.90 7.30 1.81
C ARG A 313 0.36 8.40 0.88
N GLU A 314 -0.14 9.48 1.47
CA GLU A 314 -0.79 10.58 0.75
C GLU A 314 -0.06 11.88 1.07
N PHE A 315 0.45 12.59 0.08
CA PHE A 315 1.01 13.93 0.24
C PHE A 315 -0.04 14.95 -0.19
N GLU A 316 -0.04 16.11 0.47
CA GLU A 316 -0.80 17.24 -0.04
C GLU A 316 -0.12 17.76 -1.31
N GLY A 317 -0.91 17.99 -2.36
CA GLY A 317 -0.40 18.71 -3.52
C GLY A 317 -0.09 20.15 -3.14
N ASN A 318 0.98 20.71 -3.70
CA ASN A 318 1.14 22.17 -3.69
C ASN A 318 -0.13 22.76 -4.31
N ARG A 319 -0.97 23.40 -3.49
CA ARG A 319 -2.16 24.12 -3.98
C ARG A 319 -1.76 25.37 -4.73
#